data_AF-A0A5C6DF30-F1
#
_entry.id   AF-A0A5C6DF30-F1
#
_cell.length_a   1.000
_cell.length_b   1.000
_cell.length_c   1.000
_cell.angle_alpha   90.00
_cell.angle_beta   90.00
_cell.angle_gamma   90.00
#
_symmetry.space_group_name_H-M   'P 1'
#
loop_
_entity.id
_entity.type
_entity.pdbx_description
1 polymer ?
#
loop_
_entity_poly.entity_id
_entity_poly.type
_entity_poly.pdbx_seq_one_letter_code
_entity_poly.pdbx_strand_id
1 'polypeptide(L)'
;MLSEDITEQTHEVQDVLYSVHTKRDAEEDDPKSMCVEYVIGINFHHREYVCFEHTGFARTKVVWWWRERSNEPVPDSSAEAVSLATRGALAFPEEITIRSIAGEKFDRIIDAKLTDKPDACLAGMDAYDDEVPF
;
A
#
# COMPACT_ATOMS: atom_id res chain seq x y z
N MET A 1 23.37 -4.06 -30.41
CA MET A 1 23.04 -4.48 -29.05
C MET A 1 22.33 -3.30 -28.42
N LEU A 2 21.00 -3.28 -28.39
CA LEU A 2 20.26 -2.22 -27.71
C LEU A 2 20.26 -2.63 -26.24
N SER A 3 21.10 -1.98 -25.43
CA SER A 3 20.93 -2.00 -23.98
C SER A 3 19.62 -1.27 -23.70
N GLU A 4 18.70 -1.91 -22.98
CA GLU A 4 17.55 -1.21 -22.42
C GLU A 4 18.11 -0.17 -21.44
N ASP A 5 17.91 1.12 -21.72
CA ASP A 5 18.29 2.18 -20.80
C ASP A 5 17.35 2.12 -19.59
N ILE A 6 17.90 1.72 -18.44
CA ILE A 6 17.21 1.68 -17.15
C ILE A 6 17.65 2.91 -16.37
N THR A 7 16.68 3.67 -15.87
CA THR A 7 16.92 4.80 -14.97
C THR A 7 16.21 4.55 -13.65
N GLU A 8 16.87 4.90 -12.55
CA GLU A 8 16.33 4.81 -11.20
C GLU A 8 16.46 6.18 -10.55
N GLN A 9 15.36 6.69 -10.00
CA GLN A 9 15.30 7.99 -9.36
C GLN A 9 14.62 7.87 -8.01
N THR A 10 15.27 8.39 -6.98
CA THR A 10 14.73 8.47 -5.62
C THR A 10 14.08 9.83 -5.42
N HIS A 11 12.88 9.83 -4.86
CA HIS A 11 12.10 11.03 -4.59
C HIS A 11 11.66 11.07 -3.14
N GLU A 12 11.77 12.24 -2.52
CA GLU A 12 11.16 12.52 -1.22
C GLU A 12 9.64 12.57 -1.36
N VAL A 13 8.94 11.89 -0.46
CA VAL A 13 7.48 11.85 -0.43
C VAL A 13 6.97 12.92 0.51
N GLN A 14 6.06 13.75 0.00
CA GLN A 14 5.43 14.85 0.73
C GLN A 14 4.14 14.41 1.40
N ASP A 15 3.41 13.47 0.78
CA ASP A 15 2.16 12.93 1.30
C ASP A 15 1.83 11.58 0.63
N VAL A 16 0.93 10.81 1.25
CA VAL A 16 0.41 9.56 0.69
C VAL A 16 -1.11 9.50 0.80
N LEU A 17 -1.75 9.24 -0.34
CA LEU A 17 -3.20 9.08 -0.42
C LEU A 17 -3.56 7.62 -0.67
N TYR A 18 -4.55 7.13 0.06
CA TYR A 18 -5.06 5.77 -0.05
C TYR A 18 -6.49 5.78 -0.57
N SER A 19 -6.77 4.96 -1.59
CA SER A 19 -8.12 4.81 -2.13
C SER A 19 -8.36 3.40 -2.65
N VAL A 20 -9.63 2.98 -2.69
CA VAL A 20 -10.01 1.72 -3.34
C VAL A 20 -10.11 1.97 -4.84
N HIS A 21 -9.44 1.15 -5.63
CA HIS A 21 -9.45 1.21 -7.09
C HIS A 21 -10.05 -0.07 -7.69
N THR A 22 -10.99 0.13 -8.60
CA THR A 22 -11.54 -0.90 -9.49
C THR A 22 -11.03 -0.64 -10.90
N LYS A 23 -10.63 -1.70 -11.61
CA LYS A 23 -10.23 -1.57 -13.02
C LYS A 23 -11.40 -1.06 -13.87
N ARG A 24 -11.07 -0.41 -15.00
CA ARG A 24 -12.07 -0.09 -16.00
C ARG A 24 -12.70 -1.39 -16.49
N ASP A 25 -14.03 -1.45 -16.50
CA ASP A 25 -14.86 -2.61 -16.89
C ASP A 25 -14.87 -3.77 -15.88
N ALA A 26 -14.51 -3.52 -14.61
CA ALA A 26 -14.63 -4.51 -13.55
C ALA A 26 -16.11 -4.79 -13.19
N GLU A 27 -16.46 -6.07 -13.02
CA GLU A 27 -17.73 -6.52 -12.45
C GLU A 27 -17.75 -6.29 -10.93
N GLU A 28 -18.92 -6.43 -10.29
CA GLU A 28 -19.06 -6.18 -8.84
C GLU A 28 -18.17 -7.11 -7.99
N ASP A 29 -18.02 -8.35 -8.44
CA ASP A 29 -17.24 -9.41 -7.80
C ASP A 29 -15.75 -9.40 -8.19
N ASP A 30 -15.32 -8.49 -9.07
CA ASP A 30 -13.92 -8.43 -9.48
C ASP A 30 -13.02 -7.93 -8.33
N PRO A 31 -11.82 -8.52 -8.16
CA PRO A 31 -10.90 -8.13 -7.11
C PRO A 31 -10.55 -6.64 -7.16
N LYS A 32 -10.70 -5.97 -6.01
CA LYS A 32 -10.36 -4.55 -5.87
C LYS A 32 -8.91 -4.41 -5.43
N SER A 33 -8.29 -3.29 -5.80
CA SER A 33 -6.92 -2.94 -5.36
C SER A 33 -6.95 -1.71 -4.47
N MET A 34 -6.12 -1.68 -3.44
CA MET A 34 -5.71 -0.45 -2.78
C MET A 34 -4.78 0.32 -3.73
N CYS A 35 -5.16 1.53 -4.12
CA CYS A 35 -4.29 2.49 -4.77
C CYS A 35 -3.53 3.28 -3.71
N VAL A 36 -2.21 3.23 -3.77
CA VAL A 36 -1.30 4.02 -2.94
C VAL A 36 -0.70 5.09 -3.85
N GLU A 37 -1.06 6.34 -3.60
CA GLU A 37 -0.61 7.49 -4.39
C GLU A 37 0.40 8.30 -3.57
N TYR A 38 1.64 8.28 -4.03
CA TYR A 38 2.77 9.02 -3.46
C TYR A 38 2.83 10.41 -4.09
N VAL A 39 2.67 11.45 -3.27
CA VAL A 39 2.83 12.84 -3.68
C VAL A 39 4.30 13.20 -3.53
N ILE A 40 5.01 13.35 -4.65
CA ILE A 40 6.47 13.63 -4.70
C ILE A 40 6.77 15.03 -5.25
N GLY A 41 5.76 15.89 -5.26
CA GLY A 41 5.82 17.28 -5.72
C GLY A 41 4.44 17.80 -6.10
N ILE A 42 4.31 19.13 -6.26
CA ILE A 42 3.01 19.82 -6.47
C ILE A 42 2.16 19.21 -7.61
N ASN A 43 2.80 18.71 -8.67
CA ASN A 43 2.13 18.06 -9.81
C ASN A 43 2.73 16.69 -10.15
N PHE A 44 3.49 16.10 -9.22
CA PHE A 44 4.18 14.82 -9.45
C PHE A 44 3.68 13.80 -8.46
N HIS A 45 2.93 12.83 -8.99
CA HIS A 45 2.32 11.76 -8.22
C HIS A 45 2.70 10.44 -8.86
N HIS A 46 3.05 9.45 -8.05
CA HIS A 46 3.26 8.09 -8.53
C HIS A 46 2.31 7.14 -7.82
N ARG A 47 1.82 6.13 -8.52
CA ARG A 47 0.83 5.18 -7.97
C ARG A 47 1.37 3.76 -8.02
N GLU A 48 1.12 3.01 -6.96
CA GLU A 48 1.13 1.55 -7.01
C GLU A 48 -0.23 1.00 -6.61
N TYR A 49 -0.48 -0.25 -6.98
CA TYR A 49 -1.75 -0.93 -6.73
C TYR A 49 -1.48 -2.24 -5.98
N VAL A 50 -2.10 -2.38 -4.82
CA VAL A 50 -1.93 -3.51 -3.90
C VAL A 50 -3.27 -4.23 -3.75
N CYS A 51 -3.38 -5.45 -4.26
CA CYS A 51 -4.65 -6.19 -4.27
C CYS A 51 -4.66 -7.27 -3.19
N PHE A 52 -5.44 -7.05 -2.12
CA PHE A 52 -5.52 -7.97 -0.98
C PHE A 52 -6.39 -9.20 -1.28
N GLU A 53 -7.26 -9.13 -2.28
CA GLU A 53 -8.25 -10.17 -2.59
C GLU A 53 -7.71 -11.29 -3.49
N HIS A 54 -6.47 -11.15 -3.99
CA HIS A 54 -5.82 -12.23 -4.72
C HIS A 54 -5.47 -13.42 -3.81
N THR A 55 -5.42 -14.62 -4.39
CA THR A 55 -4.90 -15.83 -3.75
C THR A 55 -3.51 -16.21 -4.29
N GLY A 56 -2.82 -17.14 -3.62
CA GLY A 56 -1.55 -17.69 -4.10
C GLY A 56 -0.38 -16.69 -4.07
N PHE A 57 0.50 -16.74 -5.07
CA PHE A 57 1.76 -15.97 -5.08
C PHE A 57 1.55 -14.44 -5.06
N ALA A 58 0.46 -13.95 -5.66
CA ALA A 58 0.12 -12.53 -5.63
C ALA A 58 -0.23 -12.08 -4.19
N ARG A 59 -0.97 -12.90 -3.43
CA ARG A 59 -1.25 -12.65 -1.99
C ARG A 59 0.04 -12.57 -1.18
N THR A 60 1.00 -13.46 -1.45
CA THR A 60 2.27 -13.49 -0.73
C THR A 60 2.99 -12.15 -0.85
N LYS A 61 3.10 -11.57 -2.05
CA LYS A 61 3.72 -10.25 -2.25
C LYS A 61 3.02 -9.14 -1.46
N VAL A 62 1.69 -9.18 -1.44
CA VAL A 62 0.86 -8.19 -0.73
C VAL A 62 1.03 -8.32 0.79
N VAL A 63 1.11 -9.56 1.31
CA VAL A 63 1.42 -9.83 2.71
C VAL A 63 2.78 -9.25 3.12
N TRP A 64 3.80 -9.43 2.27
CA TRP A 64 5.13 -8.85 2.53
C TRP A 64 5.08 -7.33 2.52
N TRP A 65 4.47 -6.73 1.49
CA TRP A 65 4.29 -5.29 1.37
C TRP A 65 3.61 -4.69 2.61
N TRP A 66 2.55 -5.35 3.11
CA TRP A 66 1.82 -4.91 4.30
C TRP A 66 2.65 -5.02 5.56
N ARG A 67 3.28 -6.18 5.79
CA ARG A 67 4.10 -6.44 6.98
C ARG A 67 5.35 -5.60 7.06
N GLU A 68 5.83 -5.07 5.95
CA GLU A 68 6.93 -4.12 5.94
C GLU A 68 6.49 -2.74 6.49
N ARG A 69 5.23 -2.37 6.26
CA ARG A 69 4.67 -1.06 6.60
C ARG A 69 3.84 -1.05 7.88
N SER A 70 3.30 -2.18 8.31
CA SER A 70 2.31 -2.25 9.39
C SER A 70 2.62 -3.33 10.41
N ASN A 71 2.19 -3.07 11.65
CA ASN A 71 2.06 -4.07 12.70
C ASN A 71 0.63 -4.65 12.81
N GLU A 72 -0.33 -4.11 12.06
CA GLU A 72 -1.68 -4.63 12.01
C GLU A 72 -1.76 -6.01 11.35
N PRO A 73 -2.78 -6.81 11.68
CA PRO A 73 -3.13 -7.99 10.90
C PRO A 73 -3.25 -7.66 9.42
N VAL A 74 -2.85 -8.60 8.55
CA VAL A 74 -2.94 -8.40 7.10
C VAL A 74 -4.42 -8.39 6.70
N PRO A 75 -4.92 -7.32 6.05
CA PRO A 75 -6.31 -7.20 5.63
C PRO A 75 -6.69 -8.27 4.63
N ASP A 76 -7.96 -8.69 4.62
CA ASP A 76 -8.48 -9.63 3.63
C ASP A 76 -9.09 -8.94 2.41
N SER A 77 -9.37 -7.63 2.50
CA SER A 77 -9.89 -6.83 1.40
C SER A 77 -9.13 -5.52 1.20
N SER A 78 -9.18 -4.99 -0.02
CA SER A 78 -8.58 -3.69 -0.32
C SER A 78 -9.30 -2.54 0.38
N ALA A 79 -10.61 -2.68 0.65
CA ALA A 79 -11.38 -1.68 1.39
C ALA A 79 -10.94 -1.59 2.87
N GLU A 80 -10.74 -2.74 3.52
CA GLU A 80 -10.20 -2.81 4.88
C GLU A 80 -8.79 -2.23 4.95
N ALA A 81 -7.93 -2.57 3.99
CA ALA A 81 -6.57 -2.04 3.89
C ALA A 81 -6.55 -0.50 3.81
N VAL A 82 -7.40 0.09 2.95
CA VAL A 82 -7.53 1.55 2.85
C VAL A 82 -8.02 2.15 4.16
N SER A 83 -9.03 1.56 4.80
CA SER A 83 -9.55 2.03 6.09
C SER A 83 -8.48 2.05 7.19
N LEU A 84 -7.65 1.01 7.27
CA LEU A 84 -6.52 0.95 8.20
C LEU A 84 -5.45 2.00 7.83
N ALA A 85 -5.08 2.10 6.56
CA ALA A 85 -4.08 3.05 6.09
C ALA A 85 -4.48 4.51 6.36
N THR A 86 -5.73 4.89 6.09
CA THR A 86 -6.26 6.23 6.39
C THR A 86 -6.28 6.54 7.89
N ARG A 87 -6.29 5.52 8.76
CA ARG A 87 -6.16 5.68 10.22
C ARG A 87 -4.72 5.71 10.73
N GLY A 88 -3.73 5.71 9.83
CA GLY A 88 -2.32 5.76 10.20
C GLY A 88 -1.71 4.40 10.55
N ALA A 89 -2.27 3.29 10.06
CA ALA A 89 -1.73 1.95 10.32
C ALA A 89 -0.47 1.60 9.51
N LEU A 90 -0.03 2.46 8.60
CA LEU A 90 1.15 2.24 7.75
C LEU A 90 2.27 3.21 8.12
N ALA A 91 3.50 2.72 8.12
CA ALA A 91 4.71 3.53 8.16
C ALA A 91 4.71 4.51 7.00
N PHE A 92 5.13 5.74 7.26
CA PHE A 92 5.22 6.76 6.24
C PHE A 92 6.43 6.45 5.34
N PRO A 93 6.28 6.42 4.01
CA PRO A 93 7.40 6.24 3.09
C PRO A 93 8.08 7.58 2.90
N GLU A 94 9.21 7.85 3.57
CA GLU A 94 9.95 9.11 3.44
C GLU A 94 10.50 9.31 2.02
N GLU A 95 10.93 8.22 1.39
CA GLU A 95 11.46 8.24 0.03
C GLU A 95 10.93 7.03 -0.75
N ILE A 96 10.71 7.20 -2.05
CA ILE A 96 10.47 6.09 -2.98
C ILE A 96 11.49 6.12 -4.12
N THR A 97 11.90 4.94 -4.58
CA THR A 97 12.74 4.80 -5.77
C THR A 97 11.90 4.27 -6.92
N ILE A 98 11.82 5.06 -7.98
CA ILE A 98 11.08 4.77 -9.21
C ILE A 98 12.08 4.32 -10.28
N ARG A 99 11.79 3.17 -10.89
CA ARG A 99 12.52 2.65 -12.05
C ARG A 99 11.72 2.89 -13.33
N SER A 100 12.37 3.50 -14.30
CA SER A 100 11.87 3.68 -15.67
C SER A 100 12.73 2.87 -16.63
N ILE A 101 12.09 2.13 -17.53
CA ILE A 101 12.74 1.33 -18.57
C ILE A 101 12.36 1.92 -19.93
N ALA A 102 13.36 2.26 -20.75
CA ALA A 102 13.12 2.81 -22.07
C ALA A 102 12.25 1.86 -22.92
N GLY A 103 11.08 2.36 -23.35
CA GLY A 103 10.11 1.59 -24.14
C GLY A 103 8.99 0.93 -23.32
N GLU A 104 9.11 0.87 -21.99
CA GLU A 104 7.96 0.53 -21.14
C GLU A 104 7.03 1.74 -20.98
N LYS A 105 5.73 1.46 -20.89
CA LYS A 105 4.70 2.50 -20.75
C LYS A 105 4.59 3.03 -19.31
N PHE A 106 5.03 2.24 -18.32
CA PHE A 106 4.76 2.51 -16.92
C PHE A 106 6.01 2.31 -16.09
N ASP A 107 6.29 3.31 -15.25
CA ASP A 107 7.34 3.24 -14.25
C ASP A 107 6.91 2.37 -13.07
N ARG A 108 7.90 1.88 -12.31
CA ARG A 108 7.67 0.97 -11.18
C ARG A 108 8.37 1.48 -9.94
N ILE A 109 7.66 1.44 -8.82
CA ILE A 109 8.29 1.62 -7.51
C ILE A 109 9.04 0.33 -7.19
N ILE A 110 10.35 0.44 -6.99
CA ILE A 110 11.23 -0.69 -6.72
C ILE A 110 11.73 -0.74 -5.28
N ASP A 111 11.67 0.40 -4.58
CA ASP A 111 12.11 0.53 -3.20
C ASP A 111 11.38 1.68 -2.50
N ALA A 112 11.25 1.59 -1.19
CA ALA A 112 10.69 2.63 -0.34
C ALA A 112 11.42 2.68 1.00
N LYS A 113 11.94 3.84 1.36
CA LYS A 113 12.50 4.08 2.70
C LYS A 113 11.36 4.48 3.62
N LEU A 114 11.05 3.61 4.57
CA LEU A 114 9.93 3.78 5.48
C LEU A 114 10.41 4.35 6.82
N THR A 115 9.55 5.11 7.49
CA THR A 115 9.68 5.41 8.91
C THR A 115 9.52 4.15 9.76
N ASP A 116 9.70 4.28 11.07
CA ASP A 116 9.26 3.25 11.99
C ASP A 116 7.78 2.93 11.79
N LYS A 117 7.44 1.65 11.96
CA LYS A 117 6.05 1.21 11.90
C LYS A 117 5.27 1.85 13.04
N PRO A 118 4.04 2.31 12.77
CA PRO A 118 3.17 2.76 13.84
C PRO A 118 2.91 1.60 14.81
N ASP A 119 2.71 1.96 16.07
CA ASP A 119 2.15 1.01 17.03
C ASP A 119 0.81 0.51 16.49
N ALA A 120 0.54 -0.78 16.67
CA ALA A 120 -0.74 -1.34 16.25
C ALA A 120 -1.86 -0.53 16.93
N CYS A 121 -2.73 0.06 16.11
CA CYS A 121 -4.05 0.48 16.50
C CYS A 121 -4.83 -0.78 16.87
N LEU A 122 -4.63 -1.30 18.08
CA LEU A 122 -5.54 -2.25 18.72
C LEU A 122 -6.89 -1.55 18.95
N ALA A 123 -7.58 -1.24 17.87
CA ALA A 123 -8.96 -0.79 17.85
C ALA A 123 -9.80 -2.02 18.22
N GLY A 124 -10.03 -2.17 19.54
CA GLY A 124 -10.87 -3.21 20.09
C GLY A 124 -10.13 -4.31 20.85
N MET A 125 -9.24 -3.95 21.79
CA MET A 125 -9.20 -4.74 23.02
C MET A 125 -10.58 -4.58 23.69
N ASP A 126 -11.53 -5.42 23.26
CA ASP A 126 -12.76 -5.70 23.97
C ASP A 126 -12.38 -6.39 25.28
N ALA A 127 -11.90 -5.59 26.23
CA ALA A 127 -11.94 -5.92 27.63
C ALA A 127 -13.41 -5.77 28.08
N TYR A 128 -14.27 -6.69 27.63
CA TYR A 128 -15.48 -7.01 28.38
C TYR A 128 -15.04 -7.80 29.62
N ASP A 129 -14.50 -7.08 30.60
CA ASP A 129 -14.45 -7.56 31.97
C ASP A 129 -15.42 -6.70 32.77
N ASP A 130 -16.71 -7.01 32.60
CA ASP A 130 -17.77 -6.60 33.52
C ASP A 130 -18.64 -7.83 33.76
N GLU A 131 -18.09 -8.84 34.45
CA GLU A 131 -18.93 -9.69 35.28
C GLU A 131 -19.44 -8.83 36.45
N VAL A 132 -20.60 -8.20 36.26
CA VAL A 132 -21.36 -7.61 37.37
C VAL A 132 -22.19 -8.74 37.99
N PRO A 133 -21.90 -9.22 39.21
CA PRO A 133 -22.75 -10.21 39.85
C PRO A 133 -24.11 -9.60 40.19
N PHE A 134 -25.18 -10.33 39.86
CA PHE A 134 -26.58 -10.01 40.13
C PHE A 134 -26.90 -9.82 41.62
#